data_AF-A0A2G8KBI8-F1
#
_entry.id   AF-A0A2G8KBI8-F1
#
_cell.length_a   1.000
_cell.length_b   1.000
_cell.length_c   1.000
_cell.angle_alpha   90.00
_cell.angle_beta   90.00
_cell.angle_gamma   90.00
#
_symmetry.space_group_name_H-M   'P 1'
#
loop_
_entity.id
_entity.type
_entity.pdbx_description
1 polymer ?
#
loop_
_entity_poly.entity_id
_entity_poly.type
_entity_poly.pdbx_seq_one_letter_code
_entity_poly.pdbx_strand_id
1 'polypeptide(L)'
;MVLYGPSWSFSHYGPLATNLWKDNFTAFQFDEIMRQKDDKLFAKLLNRLREGNQTEEDLNLLSTREVPVEVIPQNATHLFQTNSKVNLHNTKVFAYLTSSKVKIPSQEVVTGDATNAVEEKILKCIPHNPQKTMGLTHELSVGTGQRVDLCLNVAVDDGLIKGASGIVKFIEQDHDGNTLIIYGFNLMT
;
A
#
# COMPACT_ATOMS: atom_id res chain seq x y z
N MET A 1 -9.62 -13.22 6.98
CA MET A 1 -11.08 -13.14 6.77
C MET A 1 -11.57 -14.55 6.53
N VAL A 2 -12.10 -15.20 7.55
CA VAL A 2 -12.82 -16.48 7.39
C VAL A 2 -14.29 -16.10 7.49
N LEU A 3 -15.00 -16.22 6.38
CA LEU A 3 -16.43 -15.96 6.32
C LEU A 3 -17.14 -17.21 6.86
N TYR A 4 -17.87 -17.06 7.97
CA TYR A 4 -18.78 -18.09 8.44
C TYR A 4 -20.18 -17.85 7.83
N GLY A 5 -20.68 -18.84 7.10
CA GLY A 5 -22.11 -18.99 6.80
C GLY A 5 -22.75 -20.03 7.74
N PRO A 6 -24.06 -19.98 7.96
CA PRO A 6 -24.75 -20.87 8.90
C PRO A 6 -24.68 -22.32 8.43
N SER A 7 -24.31 -23.23 9.35
CA SER A 7 -24.38 -24.69 9.27
C SER A 7 -24.39 -25.28 7.85
N TRP A 8 -23.19 -25.49 7.28
CA TRP A 8 -23.04 -26.20 6.01
C TRP A 8 -23.44 -27.68 6.18
N SER A 9 -24.70 -28.02 5.94
CA SER A 9 -25.06 -29.38 5.52
C SER A 9 -24.75 -29.51 4.02
N PHE A 10 -23.55 -29.97 3.68
CA PHE A 10 -23.16 -30.13 2.27
C PHE A 10 -22.86 -31.57 1.92
N SER A 11 -23.48 -31.96 0.80
CA SER A 11 -23.57 -33.26 0.18
C SER A 11 -22.20 -33.84 -0.22
N HIS A 12 -21.97 -35.09 0.20
CA HIS A 12 -21.42 -36.26 -0.50
C HIS A 12 -20.32 -36.16 -1.60
N TYR A 13 -19.56 -35.07 -1.74
CA TYR A 13 -18.39 -35.02 -2.67
C TYR A 13 -17.07 -35.53 -2.07
N GLY A 14 -17.08 -36.02 -0.81
CA GLY A 14 -15.92 -36.62 -0.14
C GLY A 14 -15.13 -37.70 -0.90
N PRO A 15 -15.70 -38.48 -1.85
CA PRO A 15 -14.94 -39.49 -2.58
C PRO A 15 -14.06 -38.95 -3.72
N LEU A 16 -14.23 -37.69 -4.16
CA LEU A 16 -13.63 -37.21 -5.42
C LEU A 16 -12.40 -36.30 -5.25
N ALA A 17 -12.15 -35.75 -4.06
CA ALA A 17 -10.91 -35.03 -3.73
C ALA A 17 -10.79 -34.77 -2.22
N THR A 18 -9.56 -34.82 -1.71
CA THR A 18 -9.20 -34.43 -0.33
C THR A 18 -9.46 -32.93 -0.12
N ASN A 19 -10.10 -32.56 0.99
CA ASN A 19 -10.32 -31.16 1.32
C ASN A 19 -9.16 -30.71 2.21
N LEU A 20 -8.08 -30.21 1.60
CA LEU A 20 -6.86 -29.82 2.30
C LEU A 20 -7.10 -28.83 3.46
N TRP A 21 -8.13 -27.98 3.37
CA TRP A 21 -8.51 -27.05 4.44
C TRP A 21 -9.11 -27.76 5.64
N LYS A 22 -10.01 -28.73 5.41
CA LYS A 22 -10.62 -29.53 6.48
C LYS A 22 -9.63 -30.51 7.09
N ASP A 23 -8.78 -31.09 6.23
CA ASP A 23 -7.96 -32.23 6.60
C ASP A 23 -6.63 -31.82 7.26
N ASN A 24 -6.12 -30.61 6.99
CA ASN A 24 -4.82 -30.15 7.51
C ASN A 24 -4.87 -28.92 8.43
N PHE A 25 -6.01 -28.23 8.57
CA PHE A 25 -6.08 -26.99 9.36
C PHE A 25 -7.05 -27.11 10.53
N THR A 26 -6.62 -26.58 11.68
CA THR A 26 -7.47 -26.35 12.85
C THR A 26 -7.68 -24.85 13.00
N ALA A 27 -8.92 -24.41 13.15
CA ALA A 27 -9.23 -22.99 13.34
C ALA A 27 -9.11 -22.59 14.81
N PHE A 28 -8.41 -21.50 15.07
CA PHE A 28 -8.36 -20.83 16.38
C PHE A 28 -8.87 -19.40 16.23
N GLN A 29 -9.67 -18.95 17.19
CA GLN A 29 -10.23 -17.60 17.21
C GLN A 29 -9.63 -16.82 18.38
N PHE A 30 -9.07 -15.65 18.09
CA PHE A 30 -8.72 -14.66 19.09
C PHE A 30 -9.91 -13.72 19.31
N ASP A 31 -10.16 -13.38 20.56
CA ASP A 31 -11.28 -12.55 21.02
C ASP A 31 -10.84 -11.23 21.68
N GLU A 32 -9.55 -11.09 22.00
CA GLU A 32 -8.99 -9.88 22.59
C GLU A 32 -8.54 -8.82 21.56
N ILE A 33 -8.92 -7.56 21.80
CA ILE A 33 -8.59 -6.41 20.94
C ILE A 33 -7.38 -5.66 21.51
N MET A 34 -6.21 -5.87 20.91
CA MET A 34 -4.96 -5.26 21.41
C MET A 34 -4.68 -3.87 20.83
N ARG A 35 -5.09 -3.59 19.58
CA ARG A 35 -4.73 -2.36 18.87
C ARG A 35 -5.42 -1.11 19.43
N GLN A 36 -6.67 -1.24 19.86
CA GLN A 36 -7.47 -0.16 20.46
C GLN A 36 -7.84 -0.46 21.92
N LYS A 37 -7.00 -1.22 22.64
CA LYS A 37 -7.31 -1.72 23.99
C LYS A 37 -7.69 -0.61 24.99
N ASP A 38 -7.10 0.57 24.82
CA ASP A 38 -7.30 1.72 25.71
C ASP A 38 -8.59 2.50 25.39
N ASP A 39 -9.19 2.28 24.21
CA ASP A 39 -10.48 2.86 23.80
C ASP A 39 -11.51 1.75 23.53
N LYS A 40 -12.11 1.25 24.61
CA LYS A 40 -13.10 0.17 24.56
C LYS A 40 -14.35 0.53 23.75
N LEU A 41 -14.74 1.82 23.72
CA LEU A 41 -15.92 2.26 22.97
C LEU A 41 -15.64 2.16 21.48
N PHE A 42 -14.50 2.69 21.03
CA PHE A 42 -14.08 2.61 19.65
C PHE A 42 -13.82 1.16 19.21
N ALA A 43 -13.17 0.36 20.06
CA ALA A 43 -12.92 -1.06 19.77
C ALA A 43 -14.21 -1.85 19.52
N LYS A 44 -15.24 -1.64 20.35
CA LYS A 44 -16.56 -2.28 20.19
C LYS A 44 -17.29 -1.78 18.93
N LEU A 45 -17.21 -0.48 18.64
CA LEU A 45 -17.75 0.09 17.40
C LEU A 45 -17.13 -0.59 16.19
N LEU A 46 -15.79 -0.73 16.14
CA LEU A 46 -15.09 -1.38 15.01
C LEU A 46 -15.51 -2.85 14.82
N ASN A 47 -15.78 -3.59 15.90
CA ASN A 47 -16.29 -4.96 15.80
C ASN A 47 -17.71 -5.02 15.21
N ARG A 48 -18.60 -4.10 15.60
CA ARG A 48 -19.94 -4.00 14.99
C ARG A 48 -19.84 -3.58 13.52
N LEU A 49 -18.95 -2.63 13.21
CA LEU A 49 -18.68 -2.18 11.85
C LEU A 49 -18.23 -3.34 10.94
N ARG A 50 -17.35 -4.21 11.44
CA ARG A 50 -16.86 -5.41 10.73
C ARG A 50 -17.99 -6.35 10.31
N GLU A 51 -19.01 -6.47 11.14
CA GLU A 51 -20.14 -7.39 10.93
C GLU A 51 -21.33 -6.73 10.23
N GLY A 52 -21.28 -5.41 10.00
CA GLY A 52 -22.40 -4.65 9.43
C GLY A 52 -23.54 -4.39 10.43
N ASN A 53 -23.25 -4.41 11.72
CA ASN A 53 -24.22 -4.26 12.82
C ASN A 53 -24.07 -2.91 13.55
N GLN A 54 -23.73 -1.83 12.83
CA GLN A 54 -23.54 -0.50 13.41
C GLN A 54 -24.86 0.04 13.98
N THR A 55 -24.80 0.67 15.16
CA THR A 55 -25.97 1.37 15.74
C THR A 55 -26.02 2.83 15.31
N GLU A 56 -27.13 3.53 15.59
CA GLU A 56 -27.21 4.97 15.34
C GLU A 56 -26.17 5.75 16.14
N GLU A 57 -25.87 5.33 17.37
CA GLU A 57 -24.81 5.93 18.20
C GLU A 57 -23.43 5.74 17.57
N ASP A 58 -23.17 4.59 16.93
CA ASP A 58 -21.91 4.35 16.20
C ASP A 58 -21.76 5.30 15.03
N LEU A 59 -22.83 5.45 14.23
CA LEU A 59 -22.84 6.36 13.09
C LEU A 59 -22.64 7.81 13.55
N ASN A 60 -23.36 8.23 14.59
CA ASN A 60 -23.20 9.55 15.18
C ASN A 60 -21.78 9.79 15.67
N LEU A 61 -21.16 8.81 16.34
CA LEU A 61 -19.77 8.89 16.78
C LEU A 61 -18.80 9.02 15.60
N LEU A 62 -18.99 8.25 14.53
CA LEU A 62 -18.16 8.35 13.32
C LEU A 62 -18.32 9.71 12.64
N SER A 63 -19.54 10.24 12.56
CA SER A 63 -19.80 11.56 11.99
C SER A 63 -19.09 12.68 12.75
N THR A 64 -18.85 12.54 14.07
CA THR A 64 -18.03 13.52 14.83
C THR A 64 -16.58 13.62 14.36
N ARG A 65 -16.11 12.66 13.55
CA ARG A 65 -14.74 12.60 13.02
C ARG A 65 -14.64 13.13 11.60
N GLU A 66 -15.76 13.56 11.02
CA GLU A 66 -15.76 14.34 9.79
C GLU A 66 -15.25 15.74 10.11
N VAL A 67 -13.99 16.00 9.72
CA VAL A 67 -13.33 17.26 9.97
C VAL A 67 -12.80 17.86 8.67
N PRO A 68 -12.70 19.21 8.58
CA PRO A 68 -12.06 19.85 7.44
C PRO A 68 -10.62 19.36 7.24
N VAL A 69 -10.14 19.33 6.00
CA VAL A 69 -8.80 18.80 5.68
C VAL A 69 -7.70 19.63 6.35
N GLU A 70 -7.96 20.90 6.59
CA GLU A 70 -7.04 21.88 7.17
C GLU A 70 -6.66 21.57 8.63
N VAL A 71 -7.51 20.82 9.35
CA VAL A 71 -7.22 20.42 10.73
C VAL A 71 -6.52 19.05 10.82
N ILE A 72 -6.44 18.32 9.71
CA ILE A 72 -5.76 17.03 9.67
C ILE A 72 -4.24 17.27 9.72
N PRO A 73 -3.50 16.60 10.63
CA PRO A 73 -2.05 16.74 10.69
C PRO A 73 -1.39 16.46 9.33
N GLN A 74 -0.43 17.30 8.93
CA GLN A 74 0.24 17.17 7.63
C GLN A 74 0.96 15.81 7.46
N ASN A 75 1.34 15.17 8.57
CA ASN A 75 1.98 13.87 8.59
C ASN A 75 0.99 12.70 8.81
N ALA A 76 -0.31 12.94 8.75
CA ALA A 76 -1.31 11.89 8.83
C ALA A 76 -1.28 11.00 7.58
N THR A 77 -1.57 9.72 7.75
CA THR A 77 -1.73 8.81 6.62
C THR A 77 -3.13 8.99 6.03
N HIS A 78 -3.21 9.38 4.76
CA HIS A 78 -4.47 9.51 4.04
C HIS A 78 -4.80 8.21 3.30
N LEU A 79 -5.98 7.64 3.59
CA LEU A 79 -6.47 6.43 2.92
C LEU A 79 -7.53 6.80 1.88
N PHE A 80 -7.42 6.24 0.69
CA PHE A 80 -8.36 6.46 -0.41
C PHE A 80 -8.83 5.14 -1.00
N GLN A 81 -10.03 5.16 -1.58
CA GLN A 81 -10.64 3.99 -2.22
C GLN A 81 -9.94 3.54 -3.51
N THR A 82 -9.23 4.45 -4.19
CA THR A 82 -8.61 4.16 -5.51
C THR A 82 -7.22 4.77 -5.62
N ASN A 83 -6.34 4.11 -6.38
CA ASN A 83 -4.99 4.60 -6.67
C ASN A 83 -5.00 5.94 -7.41
N SER A 84 -6.02 6.22 -8.23
CA SER A 84 -6.15 7.52 -8.89
C SER A 84 -6.29 8.67 -7.87
N LYS A 85 -7.10 8.48 -6.82
CA LYS A 85 -7.24 9.45 -5.73
C LYS A 85 -5.95 9.58 -4.91
N VAL A 86 -5.26 8.45 -4.65
CA VAL A 86 -3.93 8.45 -4.00
C VAL A 86 -2.93 9.27 -4.82
N ASN A 87 -2.81 9.00 -6.11
CA ASN A 87 -1.88 9.68 -7.01
C ASN A 87 -2.17 11.17 -7.09
N LEU A 88 -3.45 11.56 -7.15
CA LEU A 88 -3.85 12.97 -7.15
C LEU A 88 -3.42 13.68 -5.85
N HIS A 89 -3.63 13.05 -4.69
CA HIS A 89 -3.19 13.59 -3.41
C HIS A 89 -1.66 13.69 -3.34
N ASN A 90 -0.93 12.62 -3.69
CA ASN A 90 0.53 12.59 -3.66
C ASN A 90 1.15 13.63 -4.62
N THR A 91 0.55 13.83 -5.80
CA THR A 91 0.96 14.87 -6.75
C THR A 91 0.81 16.27 -6.16
N LYS A 92 -0.29 16.54 -5.46
CA LYS A 92 -0.51 17.83 -4.77
C LYS A 92 0.52 18.02 -3.65
N VAL A 93 0.72 17.01 -2.79
CA VAL A 93 1.71 17.07 -1.71
C VAL A 93 3.12 17.34 -2.25
N PHE A 94 3.49 16.70 -3.37
CA PHE A 94 4.75 16.96 -4.06
C PHE A 94 4.83 18.37 -4.67
N ALA A 95 3.75 18.87 -5.26
CA ALA A 95 3.69 20.21 -5.82
C ALA A 95 3.91 21.30 -4.75
N TYR A 96 3.27 21.16 -3.58
CA TYR A 96 3.39 22.08 -2.45
C TYR A 96 4.71 21.95 -1.65
N LEU A 97 5.49 20.90 -1.89
CA LEU A 97 6.74 20.70 -1.19
C LEU A 97 7.76 21.79 -1.52
N THR A 98 8.31 22.43 -0.49
CA THR A 98 9.31 23.51 -0.58
C THR A 98 10.75 23.01 -0.40
N SER A 99 10.94 21.76 0.06
CA SER A 99 12.24 21.12 0.18
C SER A 99 12.77 20.64 -1.17
N SER A 100 14.03 20.20 -1.19
CA SER A 100 14.65 19.59 -2.38
C SER A 100 13.78 18.44 -2.90
N LYS A 101 13.46 18.49 -4.20
CA LYS A 101 12.59 17.52 -4.88
C LYS A 101 13.03 17.30 -6.32
N VAL A 102 12.78 16.10 -6.81
CA VAL A 102 13.21 15.65 -8.13
C VAL A 102 12.15 14.76 -8.76
N LYS A 103 12.12 14.74 -10.09
CA LYS A 103 11.36 13.80 -10.91
C LYS A 103 12.35 12.93 -11.65
N ILE A 104 12.24 11.62 -11.46
CA ILE A 104 13.15 10.63 -12.05
C ILE A 104 12.36 9.85 -13.10
N PRO A 105 12.60 10.05 -14.40
CA PRO A 105 11.96 9.25 -15.44
C PRO A 105 12.50 7.81 -15.39
N SER A 106 11.66 6.84 -15.72
CA SER A 106 12.09 5.45 -15.91
C SER A 106 13.05 5.36 -17.09
N GLN A 107 14.01 4.44 -16.99
CA GLN A 107 14.84 4.03 -18.11
C GLN A 107 14.32 2.69 -18.65
N GLU A 108 14.00 2.66 -19.94
CA GLU A 108 13.48 1.49 -20.62
C GLU A 108 14.51 1.02 -21.64
N VAL A 109 14.94 -0.23 -21.55
CA VAL A 109 15.96 -0.81 -22.40
C VAL A 109 15.47 -2.15 -22.92
N VAL A 110 15.56 -2.36 -24.24
CA VAL A 110 15.32 -3.67 -24.84
C VAL A 110 16.65 -4.38 -24.99
N THR A 111 16.77 -5.56 -24.38
CA THR A 111 17.99 -6.37 -24.46
C THR A 111 17.83 -7.52 -25.45
N GLY A 112 18.84 -7.77 -26.28
CA GLY A 112 18.91 -8.88 -27.24
C GLY A 112 19.09 -8.42 -28.69
N ASP A 113 19.21 -9.38 -29.62
CA ASP A 113 19.33 -9.10 -31.05
C ASP A 113 17.97 -8.69 -31.65
N ALA A 114 17.57 -7.45 -31.42
CA ALA A 114 16.42 -6.83 -32.06
C ALA A 114 16.87 -5.74 -33.03
N THR A 115 16.14 -5.59 -34.14
CA THR A 115 16.32 -4.40 -35.00
C THR A 115 15.72 -3.17 -34.31
N ASN A 116 16.25 -1.97 -34.60
CA ASN A 116 15.73 -0.72 -34.05
C ASN A 116 14.20 -0.56 -34.24
N ALA A 117 13.66 -1.03 -35.37
CA ALA A 117 12.23 -0.97 -35.66
C ALA A 117 11.39 -1.90 -34.76
N VAL A 118 11.96 -3.02 -34.30
CA VAL A 118 11.31 -3.93 -33.35
C VAL A 118 11.42 -3.37 -31.93
N GLU A 119 12.58 -2.86 -31.56
CA GLU A 119 12.82 -2.19 -30.28
C GLU A 119 11.83 -1.04 -30.05
N GLU A 120 11.68 -0.11 -31.01
CA GLU A 120 10.72 0.98 -30.91
C GLU A 120 9.28 0.49 -30.71
N LYS A 121 8.89 -0.62 -31.34
CA LYS A 121 7.56 -1.20 -31.17
C LYS A 121 7.38 -1.79 -29.77
N ILE A 122 8.41 -2.42 -29.21
CA ILE A 122 8.38 -2.98 -27.85
C ILE A 122 8.24 -1.86 -26.83
N LEU A 123 9.06 -0.81 -26.94
CA LEU A 123 9.02 0.34 -26.03
C LEU A 123 7.64 1.01 -26.03
N LYS A 124 7.00 1.18 -27.20
CA LYS A 124 5.63 1.70 -27.32
C LYS A 124 4.55 0.83 -26.66
N CYS A 125 4.85 -0.45 -26.37
CA CYS A 125 3.92 -1.38 -25.72
C CYS A 125 4.04 -1.40 -24.19
N ILE A 126 5.01 -0.69 -23.60
CA ILE A 126 5.20 -0.69 -22.15
C ILE A 126 4.01 0.04 -21.48
N PRO A 127 3.28 -0.61 -20.56
CA PRO A 127 2.11 -0.02 -19.94
C PRO A 127 2.49 1.04 -18.91
N HIS A 128 1.83 2.19 -18.93
CA HIS A 128 2.01 3.22 -17.89
C HIS A 128 1.45 2.84 -16.51
N ASN A 129 0.67 1.76 -16.40
CA ASN A 129 0.11 1.33 -15.12
C ASN A 129 1.18 0.55 -14.32
N PRO A 130 1.62 1.03 -13.14
CA PRO A 130 2.64 0.36 -12.34
C PRO A 130 2.29 -1.09 -11.98
N GLN A 131 1.00 -1.45 -11.88
CA GLN A 131 0.58 -2.83 -11.60
C GLN A 131 0.95 -3.81 -12.73
N LYS A 132 1.18 -3.30 -13.95
CA LYS A 132 1.60 -4.07 -15.11
C LYS A 132 3.12 -4.04 -15.35
N THR A 133 3.85 -3.28 -14.54
CA THR A 133 5.32 -3.12 -14.60
C THR A 133 5.98 -3.48 -13.26
N MET A 134 5.38 -4.43 -12.53
CA MET A 134 5.86 -4.90 -11.22
C MET A 134 5.99 -3.79 -10.15
N GLY A 135 5.26 -2.70 -10.26
CA GLY A 135 5.30 -1.58 -9.33
C GLY A 135 6.25 -0.45 -9.74
N LEU A 136 6.87 -0.53 -10.92
CA LEU A 136 7.72 0.53 -11.45
C LEU A 136 6.87 1.61 -12.13
N THR A 137 7.02 2.85 -11.68
CA THR A 137 6.37 4.02 -12.29
C THR A 137 7.21 4.56 -13.43
N HIS A 138 6.56 5.17 -14.43
CA HIS A 138 7.24 5.84 -15.53
C HIS A 138 7.95 7.13 -15.08
N GLU A 139 7.44 7.78 -14.03
CA GLU A 139 8.11 8.92 -13.40
C GLU A 139 7.95 8.77 -11.88
N LEU A 140 9.07 8.82 -11.16
CA LEU A 140 9.11 8.86 -9.71
C LEU A 140 9.29 10.31 -9.25
N SER A 141 8.25 10.86 -8.64
CA SER A 141 8.31 12.17 -7.97
C SER A 141 8.66 11.97 -6.50
N VAL A 142 9.80 12.52 -6.06
CA VAL A 142 10.30 12.33 -4.70
C VAL A 142 10.92 13.61 -4.15
N GLY A 143 10.70 13.88 -2.87
CA GLY A 143 11.24 15.05 -2.20
C GLY A 143 11.64 14.80 -0.76
N THR A 144 12.57 15.59 -0.27
CA THR A 144 13.11 15.48 1.09
C THR A 144 12.01 15.71 2.12
N GLY A 145 11.94 14.84 3.13
CA GLY A 145 10.90 14.87 4.16
C GLY A 145 9.59 14.17 3.77
N GLN A 146 9.44 13.72 2.52
CA GLN A 146 8.26 12.93 2.13
C GLN A 146 8.35 11.49 2.65
N ARG A 147 7.18 10.93 2.96
CA ARG A 147 7.02 9.50 3.22
C ARG A 147 7.00 8.75 1.90
N VAL A 148 7.67 7.61 1.87
CA VAL A 148 7.75 6.71 0.73
C VAL A 148 7.59 5.27 1.20
N ASP A 149 7.00 4.42 0.37
CA ASP A 149 6.90 2.98 0.62
C ASP A 149 7.65 2.24 -0.49
N LEU A 150 8.35 1.16 -0.14
CA LEU A 150 8.98 0.29 -1.13
C LEU A 150 7.91 -0.47 -1.92
N CYS A 151 7.98 -0.41 -3.25
CA CYS A 151 7.09 -1.18 -4.13
C CYS A 151 7.59 -2.61 -4.38
N LEU A 152 8.85 -2.89 -4.07
CA LEU A 152 9.58 -4.11 -4.41
C LEU A 152 10.36 -4.62 -3.20
N ASN A 153 10.66 -5.93 -3.21
CA ASN A 153 11.62 -6.50 -2.28
C ASN A 153 13.03 -6.18 -2.77
N VAL A 154 13.80 -5.47 -1.95
CA VAL A 154 15.18 -5.06 -2.26
C VAL A 154 16.16 -5.97 -1.53
N ALA A 155 15.99 -6.12 -0.21
CA ALA A 155 16.79 -6.99 0.65
C ALA A 155 15.90 -7.52 1.77
N VAL A 156 15.45 -8.76 1.65
CA VAL A 156 14.48 -9.36 2.58
C VAL A 156 15.10 -9.55 3.96
N ASP A 157 16.37 -9.96 4.02
CA ASP A 157 17.10 -10.19 5.28
C ASP A 157 17.29 -8.89 6.08
N ASP A 158 17.37 -7.75 5.39
CA ASP A 158 17.50 -6.41 6.00
C ASP A 158 16.13 -5.73 6.24
N GLY A 159 15.01 -6.43 6.00
CA GLY A 159 13.67 -5.88 6.15
C GLY A 159 13.26 -4.87 5.07
N LEU A 160 14.04 -4.73 3.99
CA LEU A 160 13.75 -3.89 2.83
C LEU A 160 12.77 -4.60 1.89
N ILE A 161 11.56 -4.83 2.40
CA ILE A 161 10.50 -5.56 1.71
C ILE A 161 9.46 -4.60 1.14
N LYS A 162 8.66 -5.09 0.19
CA LYS A 162 7.50 -4.37 -0.32
C LYS A 162 6.57 -3.95 0.83
N GLY A 163 6.23 -2.66 0.87
CA GLY A 163 5.42 -2.04 1.91
C GLY A 163 6.22 -1.48 3.08
N ALA A 164 7.55 -1.63 3.11
CA ALA A 164 8.38 -0.96 4.10
C ALA A 164 8.35 0.56 3.87
N SER A 165 7.90 1.30 4.88
CA SER A 165 7.77 2.75 4.86
C SER A 165 9.03 3.45 5.35
N GLY A 166 9.38 4.58 4.73
CA GLY A 166 10.51 5.41 5.11
C GLY A 166 10.25 6.89 4.88
N ILE A 167 11.22 7.71 5.27
CA ILE A 167 11.24 9.15 5.00
C ILE A 167 12.50 9.47 4.20
N VAL A 168 12.33 10.18 3.09
CA VAL A 168 13.46 10.68 2.29
C VAL A 168 14.24 11.70 3.12
N LYS A 169 15.53 11.45 3.33
CA LYS A 169 16.41 12.31 4.13
C LYS A 169 17.23 13.25 3.25
N PHE A 170 17.76 12.75 2.15
CA PHE A 170 18.56 13.53 1.21
C PHE A 170 18.35 13.06 -0.23
N ILE A 171 18.57 13.99 -1.15
CA ILE A 171 18.59 13.76 -2.60
C ILE A 171 19.87 14.40 -3.10
N GLU A 172 20.70 13.61 -3.77
CA GLU A 172 21.99 14.01 -4.33
C GLU A 172 22.06 13.57 -5.80
N GLN A 173 22.87 14.25 -6.60
CA GLN A 173 23.23 13.78 -7.94
C GLN A 173 24.70 13.38 -7.93
N ASP A 174 25.01 12.21 -8.47
CA ASP A 174 26.39 11.79 -8.65
C ASP A 174 27.06 12.52 -9.81
N HIS A 175 28.35 12.24 -10.03
CA HIS A 175 29.15 12.87 -11.09
C HIS A 175 28.64 12.55 -12.50
N ASP A 176 27.91 11.45 -12.68
CA ASP A 176 27.35 10.98 -13.95
C ASP A 176 25.91 11.49 -14.17
N GLY A 177 25.38 12.26 -13.21
CA GLY A 177 24.02 12.82 -13.24
C GLY A 177 22.93 11.84 -12.76
N ASN A 178 23.30 10.69 -12.19
CA ASN A 178 22.33 9.79 -11.57
C ASN A 178 21.86 10.37 -10.24
N THR A 179 20.58 10.16 -9.94
CA THR A 179 20.01 10.64 -8.68
C THR A 179 20.16 9.59 -7.59
N LEU A 180 20.89 9.94 -6.53
CA LEU A 180 21.00 9.17 -5.30
C LEU A 180 19.95 9.66 -4.30
N ILE A 181 19.13 8.74 -3.80
CA ILE A 181 18.12 9.02 -2.76
C ILE A 181 18.57 8.34 -1.47
N ILE A 182 18.86 9.13 -0.45
CA ILE A 182 19.10 8.62 0.90
C ILE A 182 17.79 8.69 1.67
N TYR A 183 17.30 7.54 2.10
CA TYR A 183 16.05 7.42 2.84
C TYR A 183 16.31 6.71 4.18
N GLY A 184 15.64 7.18 5.21
CA GLY A 184 15.73 6.61 6.55
C GLY A 184 14.47 5.84 6.88
N PHE A 185 14.63 4.60 7.33
CA PHE A 185 13.54 3.82 7.89
C PHE A 185 13.26 4.26 9.33
N ASN A 186 11.99 4.49 9.64
CA ASN A 186 11.57 4.31 11.01
C ASN A 186 11.43 2.81 11.19
N LEU A 187 12.49 2.14 11.64
CA LEU A 187 12.32 0.85 12.31
C LEU A 187 11.35 1.14 13.45
N MET A 188 10.12 0.61 13.34
CA MET A 188 9.14 0.74 14.41
C MET A 188 9.75 0.05 15.64
N THR A 189 10.26 0.86 16.56
CA THR A 189 10.46 0.50 17.97
C THR A 189 9.15 0.64 18.71
#